data_AF-A0A2I0QCK8-F1
#
_entry.id   AF-A0A2I0QCK8-F1
#
_cell.length_a   1.000
_cell.length_b   1.000
_cell.length_c   1.000
_cell.angle_alpha   90.00
_cell.angle_beta   90.00
_cell.angle_gamma   90.00
#
_symmetry.space_group_name_H-M   'P 1'
#
loop_
_entity.id
_entity.type
_entity.pdbx_description
1 polymer ?
#
loop_
_entity_poly.entity_id
_entity_poly.type
_entity_poly.pdbx_seq_one_letter_code
_entity_poly.pdbx_strand_id
1 'polypeptide(L)' 'MKYTKYFGLMTKEQGRLNLFTTQFQSLINIVHLEGVLFGLHKAKEANKDKQEYHKYDILIFKEELKLAELTGDLTPDLLL' A
#
# COMPACT_ATOMS: atom_id res chain seq x y z
N MET A 1 4.78 0.11 2.39
CA MET A 1 4.31 1.23 3.23
C MET A 1 5.04 2.53 2.90
N LYS A 2 5.19 2.84 1.61
CA LYS A 2 5.70 4.10 1.05
C LYS A 2 4.59 5.16 1.09
N TYR A 3 3.41 4.84 0.55
CA TYR A 3 2.27 5.77 0.47
C TYR A 3 1.73 6.15 1.85
N THR A 4 1.51 5.15 2.71
CA THR A 4 0.97 5.34 4.07
C THR A 4 1.88 6.25 4.92
N LYS A 5 3.20 6.09 4.81
CA LYS A 5 4.16 6.96 5.51
C LYS A 5 4.07 8.39 4.99
N TYR A 6 4.00 8.57 3.67
CA TYR A 6 3.89 9.90 3.06
C TYR A 6 2.59 10.60 3.48
N PHE A 7 1.43 9.94 3.39
CA PHE A 7 0.15 10.51 3.79
C PHE A 7 0.08 10.82 5.30
N GLY A 8 0.73 9.98 6.12
CA GLY A 8 0.88 10.25 7.56
C GLY A 8 1.73 11.48 7.86
N LEU A 9 2.79 11.73 7.08
CA LEU A 9 3.57 12.96 7.21
C LEU A 9 2.78 14.19 6.75
N MET A 10 2.08 14.09 5.62
CA MET A 10 1.26 15.17 5.08
C MET A 10 0.16 15.60 6.07
N THR A 11 -0.53 14.65 6.69
CA THR A 11 -1.54 14.93 7.74
C THR A 11 -0.93 15.54 9.00
N LYS A 12 0.29 15.13 9.38
CA LYS A 12 1.00 15.74 10.51
C LYS A 12 1.38 17.20 10.23
N GLU A 13 1.84 17.51 9.02
CA GLU A 13 2.34 18.84 8.65
C GLU A 13 1.22 19.82 8.30
N GLN A 14 0.18 19.36 7.60
CA GLN A 14 -0.90 20.21 7.07
C GLN A 14 -2.19 20.10 7.89
N GLY A 15 -2.25 19.18 8.86
CA GLY A 15 -3.47 18.88 9.61
C GLY A 15 -4.48 18.10 8.77
N ARG A 16 -5.71 18.62 8.66
CA ARG A 16 -6.78 17.93 7.92
C ARG A 16 -6.58 18.09 6.42
N LEU A 17 -6.48 16.97 5.70
CA LEU A 17 -6.41 16.98 4.24
C LEU A 17 -7.75 17.48 3.67
N ASN A 18 -7.70 18.52 2.85
CA ASN A 18 -8.87 19.04 2.14
C ASN A 18 -9.08 18.26 0.84
N LEU A 19 -9.46 16.99 0.96
CA LEU A 19 -9.68 16.09 -0.18
C LEU A 19 -11.16 15.98 -0.52
N PHE A 20 -11.47 15.87 -1.81
CA PHE A 20 -12.78 15.39 -2.24
C PHE A 20 -13.00 13.94 -1.79
N THR A 21 -14.25 13.53 -1.64
CA THR A 21 -14.62 12.17 -1.21
C THR A 21 -13.93 11.09 -2.05
N THR A 22 -13.81 11.29 -3.36
CA THR A 22 -13.15 10.36 -4.28
C THR A 22 -11.64 10.27 -4.03
N GLN A 23 -10.96 11.40 -3.82
CA GLN A 23 -9.53 11.43 -3.48
C GLN A 23 -9.27 10.77 -2.11
N PHE A 24 -10.14 11.02 -1.13
CA PHE A 24 -10.05 10.38 0.17
C PHE A 24 -10.27 8.86 0.05
N GLN A 25 -11.23 8.42 -0.76
CA GLN A 25 -11.45 7.00 -1.03
C GLN A 25 -10.23 6.35 -1.68
N SER A 26 -9.63 6.98 -2.69
CA SER A 26 -8.38 6.50 -3.30
C SER A 26 -7.24 6.39 -2.29
N LEU A 27 -7.06 7.41 -1.44
CA LEU A 27 -6.06 7.40 -0.37
C LEU A 27 -6.24 6.20 0.57
N ILE A 28 -7.47 5.98 1.07
CA ILE A 28 -7.76 4.86 1.97
C ILE A 28 -7.54 3.50 1.29
N ASN A 29 -7.94 3.36 0.02
CA ASN A 29 -7.71 2.15 -0.75
C ASN A 29 -6.20 1.85 -0.91
N ILE A 30 -5.38 2.87 -1.18
CA ILE A 30 -3.92 2.74 -1.25
C ILE A 30 -3.36 2.27 0.09
N VAL A 31 -3.77 2.89 1.20
CA VAL A 31 -3.32 2.53 2.55
C VAL A 31 -3.71 1.09 2.90
N HIS A 32 -4.93 0.69 2.53
CA HIS A 32 -5.41 -0.67 2.73
C HIS A 32 -4.54 -1.71 2.00
N LEU A 33 -4.33 -1.52 0.68
CA LEU A 33 -3.53 -2.41 -0.14
C LEU A 33 -2.07 -2.50 0.36
N GLU A 34 -1.47 -1.37 0.75
CA GLU A 34 -0.14 -1.37 1.36
C GLU A 34 -0.07 -2.17 2.68
N GLY A 35 -1.12 -2.11 3.49
CA GLY A 35 -1.24 -2.87 4.74
C GLY A 35 -1.34 -4.37 4.47
N VAL A 36 -2.15 -4.77 3.48
CA VAL A 36 -2.27 -6.17 3.04
C VAL A 36 -0.93 -6.71 2.55
N LEU A 37 -0.26 -5.98 1.64
CA LEU A 37 1.06 -6.36 1.12
C LEU A 37 2.09 -6.50 2.24
N PHE A 38 2.13 -5.54 3.17
CA PHE A 38 3.03 -5.62 4.31
C PHE A 38 2.78 -6.87 5.17
N GLY A 39 1.52 -7.23 5.39
CA GLY A 39 1.14 -8.47 6.07
C GLY A 39 1.58 -9.72 5.32
N LEU A 40 1.34 -9.78 4.01
CA LEU A 40 1.74 -10.91 3.15
C LEU A 40 3.26 -11.08 3.11
N HIS A 41 4.03 -10.00 2.96
CA HIS A 41 5.48 -10.06 3.02
C HIS A 41 5.98 -10.53 4.38
N LYS A 42 5.39 -10.05 5.48
CA LYS A 42 5.73 -10.57 6.82
C LYS A 42 5.45 -12.06 6.96
N ALA A 43 4.30 -12.52 6.45
CA ALA A 43 3.93 -13.94 6.48
C ALA A 43 4.88 -14.79 5.61
N LYS A 44 5.31 -14.27 4.47
CA LYS A 44 6.33 -14.87 3.61
C LYS A 44 7.69 -14.96 4.33
N GLU A 45 8.20 -13.84 4.85
CA GLU A 45 9.49 -13.81 5.55
C GLU A 45 9.52 -14.68 6.81
N ALA A 46 8.38 -14.89 7.49
CA ALA A 46 8.28 -15.83 8.61
C ALA A 46 8.53 -17.30 8.21
N ASN A 47 8.57 -17.61 6.92
CA ASN A 47 8.81 -18.93 6.36
C ASN A 47 10.05 -18.98 5.44
N LYS A 48 11.01 -18.04 5.59
CA LYS A 48 12.19 -17.85 4.73
C LYS A 48 13.00 -19.10 4.40
N ASP A 49 13.04 -20.06 5.33
CA ASP A 49 13.82 -21.30 5.20
C ASP A 49 12.94 -22.56 5.07
N LYS A 50 11.64 -22.38 4.80
CA LYS A 50 10.69 -23.48 4.65
C LYS A 50 10.16 -23.58 3.23
N GLN A 51 9.62 -24.74 2.88
CA GLN A 51 9.00 -24.96 1.58
C GLN A 51 7.83 -24.00 1.32
N GLU A 52 7.16 -23.53 2.37
CA GLU A 52 6.03 -22.61 2.25
C GLU A 52 6.41 -21.15 1.97
N TYR A 53 7.69 -20.81 1.81
CA TYR A 53 8.14 -19.44 1.53
C TYR A 53 7.40 -18.81 0.33
N HIS A 54 7.20 -19.58 -0.73
CA HIS A 54 6.58 -19.13 -1.97
C HIS A 54 5.04 -19.17 -1.96
N LYS A 55 4.42 -19.62 -0.86
CA LYS A 55 2.96 -19.81 -0.75
C LYS A 55 2.17 -18.54 -1.07
N TYR A 56 2.73 -17.37 -0.77
CA TYR A 56 2.06 -16.08 -0.90
C TYR A 56 2.43 -15.31 -2.17
N ASP A 57 3.33 -15.83 -3.02
CA ASP A 57 3.89 -15.07 -4.15
C ASP A 57 2.81 -14.62 -5.15
N ILE A 58 1.87 -15.50 -5.48
CA ILE A 58 0.76 -15.17 -6.38
C ILE A 58 -0.18 -14.13 -5.76
N LEU A 59 -0.39 -14.18 -4.44
CA LEU A 59 -1.24 -13.20 -3.75
C LEU A 59 -0.56 -11.85 -3.67
N ILE A 60 0.73 -11.82 -3.33
CA ILE A 60 1.55 -10.60 -3.34
C ILE A 60 1.48 -9.95 -4.72
N PHE A 61 1.74 -10.71 -5.79
CA PHE A 61 1.69 -10.20 -7.15
C PHE A 61 0.33 -9.61 -7.53
N LYS A 62 -0.78 -10.26 -7.13
CA LYS A 62 -2.14 -9.75 -7.39
C LYS A 62 -2.42 -8.44 -6.66
N GLU A 63 -2.00 -8.31 -5.41
CA GLU A 63 -2.19 -7.08 -4.64
C GLU A 63 -1.26 -5.96 -5.12
N GLU A 64 -0.05 -6.28 -5.59
CA GLU A 64 0.86 -5.34 -6.27
C GLU A 64 0.24 -4.79 -7.55
N LEU A 65 -0.39 -5.64 -8.38
CA LEU A 65 -1.10 -5.20 -9.58
C LEU A 65 -2.24 -4.23 -9.26
N LYS A 66 -3.07 -4.53 -8.25
CA LYS A 66 -4.14 -3.62 -7.83
C LYS A 66 -3.60 -2.28 -7.33
N LEU A 67 -2.48 -2.29 -6.62
CA LEU A 67 -1.83 -1.08 -6.15
C LEU A 67 -1.28 -0.27 -7.33
N ALA A 68 -0.67 -0.92 -8.32
CA ALA A 68 -0.20 -0.30 -9.56
C ALA A 68 -1.37 0.30 -10.35
N GLU A 69 -2.48 -0.42 -10.51
CA GLU A 69 -3.70 0.09 -11.17
C GLU A 69 -4.26 1.34 -10.49
N LEU A 70 -4.26 1.36 -9.16
CA LEU A 70 -4.78 2.49 -8.37
C LEU A 70 -3.84 3.70 -8.37
N THR A 71 -2.54 3.48 -8.54
CA THR A 71 -1.52 4.53 -8.43
C THR A 71 -0.90 4.94 -9.77
N GLY A 72 -1.12 4.18 -10.85
CA GLY A 72 -0.39 4.34 -12.10
C GLY A 72 1.13 4.23 -11.93
N ASP A 73 1.59 3.49 -10.91
CA ASP A 73 2.99 3.42 -10.45
C ASP A 73 3.64 4.78 -10.11
N LEU A 74 2.82 5.80 -9.86
CA LEU A 74 3.29 7.12 -9.48
C LEU A 74 3.83 7.14 -8.05
N THR A 75 4.74 8.07 -7.77
CA THR A 75 5.20 8.31 -6.41
C THR A 75 4.11 9.01 -5.58
N PRO A 76 4.08 8.84 -4.23
CA PRO A 76 3.04 9.41 -3.37
C PRO A 76 2.83 10.92 -3.50
N ASP A 77 3.88 11.66 -3.84
CA ASP A 77 3.90 13.09 -4.09
C ASP A 77 3.17 13.52 -5.38
N LEU A 78 2.88 12.56 -6.27
CA LEU A 78 2.20 12.79 -7.55
C LEU A 78 0.74 12.28 -7.58
N LEU A 79 0.23 11.74 -6.47
CA LEU A 79 -1.07 11.03 -6.43
C LEU A 79 -2.27 11.85 -5.96
N LEU A 80 -2.05 13.01 -5.31
CA LEU A 80 -3.09 13.77 -4.63
C LEU A 80 -3.11 15.24 -5.04
#